data_AF-A0A3D8I783-F1
#
_entry.id   AF-A0A3D8I783-F1
#
_cell.length_a   1.000
_cell.length_b   1.000
_cell.length_c   1.000
_cell.angle_alpha   90.00
_cell.angle_beta   90.00
_cell.angle_gamma   90.00
#
_symmetry.space_group_name_H-M   'P 1'
#
loop_
_entity.id
_entity.type
_entity.pdbx_description
1 polymer ?
#
loop_
_entity_poly.entity_id
_entity_poly.type
_entity_poly.pdbx_seq_one_letter_code
_entity_poly.pdbx_strand_id
1 'polypeptide(L)'
;MRFAQARYEKIGGNIFDEFKRNMESFRNTCALQVSHALNFGGMPINTKIENREYSSLKGSEAEKQAHLYIVGVIQMRDFLLKQWGKPNIRKSFYEISSYKALLEHNQSLLIELITLDTKGIATIGGQGFINGQYYRNFWHTTLWNLNEFVDVQNEKNINHLGGIDSNGVEYLAREFFFWELD
;
A
#
# COMPACT_ATOMS: atom_id res chain seq x y z
N MET A 1 -15.68 -7.60 1.96
CA MET A 1 -15.58 -7.86 3.41
C MET A 1 -14.94 -9.20 3.76
N ARG A 2 -15.37 -10.33 3.16
CA ARG A 2 -14.84 -11.68 3.49
C ARG A 2 -13.30 -11.79 3.46
N PHE A 3 -12.63 -11.22 2.45
CA PHE A 3 -11.17 -11.26 2.34
C PHE A 3 -10.44 -10.46 3.43
N ALA A 4 -11.01 -9.31 3.84
CA ALA A 4 -10.42 -8.51 4.91
C ALA A 4 -10.53 -9.25 6.25
N GLN A 5 -11.72 -9.77 6.57
CA GLN A 5 -11.95 -10.55 7.79
C GLN A 5 -10.98 -11.72 7.94
N ALA A 6 -10.81 -12.54 6.89
CA ALA A 6 -9.92 -13.70 6.92
C ALA A 6 -8.46 -13.31 7.24
N ARG A 7 -8.01 -12.13 6.81
CA ARG A 7 -6.65 -11.62 7.10
C ARG A 7 -6.51 -11.20 8.56
N TYR A 8 -7.49 -10.47 9.10
CA TYR A 8 -7.47 -10.08 10.50
C TYR A 8 -7.62 -11.28 11.44
N GLU A 9 -8.49 -12.22 11.11
CA GLU A 9 -8.70 -13.45 11.87
C GLU A 9 -7.43 -14.31 11.90
N LYS A 10 -6.71 -14.42 10.77
CA LYS A 10 -5.41 -15.10 10.71
C LYS A 10 -4.38 -14.49 11.65
N ILE A 11 -4.36 -13.16 11.79
CA ILE A 11 -3.41 -12.44 12.66
C ILE A 11 -3.85 -12.52 14.14
N GLY A 12 -5.15 -12.45 14.40
CA GLY A 12 -5.73 -12.49 15.74
C GLY A 12 -5.32 -11.30 16.62
N GLY A 13 -5.52 -11.44 17.94
CA GLY A 13 -5.12 -10.43 18.92
C GLY A 13 -5.90 -9.11 18.84
N ASN A 14 -5.31 -8.04 19.35
CA ASN A 14 -5.97 -6.74 19.46
C ASN A 14 -6.42 -6.19 18.10
N ILE A 15 -5.63 -6.41 17.04
CA ILE A 15 -6.00 -5.94 15.70
C ILE A 15 -7.27 -6.60 15.16
N PHE A 16 -7.52 -7.88 15.47
CA PHE A 16 -8.78 -8.53 15.10
C PHE A 16 -9.95 -8.01 15.93
N ASP A 17 -9.72 -7.70 17.20
CA ASP A 17 -10.74 -7.08 18.05
C ASP A 17 -11.13 -5.68 17.56
N GLU A 18 -10.18 -4.86 17.13
CA GLU A 18 -10.46 -3.55 16.54
C GLU A 18 -11.19 -3.68 15.19
N PHE A 19 -10.80 -4.64 14.34
CA PHE A 19 -11.54 -4.95 13.11
C PHE A 19 -13.01 -5.28 13.39
N LYS A 20 -13.30 -6.12 14.40
CA LYS A 20 -14.69 -6.46 14.77
C LYS A 20 -15.49 -5.24 15.26
N ARG A 21 -14.84 -4.29 15.94
CA ARG A 21 -15.48 -3.06 16.42
C ARG A 21 -15.80 -2.08 15.29
N ASN A 22 -14.95 -2.01 14.27
CA ASN A 22 -15.10 -1.06 13.17
C ASN A 22 -14.73 -1.66 11.81
N MET A 23 -15.52 -2.62 11.34
CA MET A 23 -15.17 -3.38 10.13
C MET A 23 -15.00 -2.49 8.88
N GLU A 24 -15.76 -1.39 8.77
CA GLU A 24 -15.69 -0.49 7.62
C GLU A 24 -14.34 0.25 7.54
N SER A 25 -13.82 0.77 8.66
CA SER A 25 -12.53 1.48 8.64
C SER A 25 -11.34 0.56 8.35
N PHE A 26 -11.49 -0.74 8.57
CA PHE A 26 -10.47 -1.77 8.34
C PHE A 26 -10.70 -2.56 7.04
N ARG A 27 -11.63 -2.11 6.18
CA ARG A 27 -11.89 -2.79 4.89
C ARG A 27 -10.67 -2.80 3.98
N ASN A 28 -9.88 -1.72 3.99
CA ASN A 28 -8.63 -1.66 3.24
C ASN A 28 -7.52 -2.37 4.01
N THR A 29 -6.97 -3.44 3.43
CA THR A 29 -5.95 -4.29 4.05
C THR A 29 -4.60 -4.21 3.33
N CYS A 30 -4.38 -3.21 2.47
CA CYS A 30 -3.11 -3.06 1.77
C CYS A 30 -1.94 -2.83 2.74
N ALA A 31 -2.07 -1.88 3.67
CA ALA A 31 -1.05 -1.62 4.69
C ALA A 31 -0.83 -2.81 5.63
N LEU A 32 -1.92 -3.51 6.01
CA LEU A 32 -1.85 -4.75 6.80
C LEU A 32 -1.00 -5.82 6.13
N GLN A 33 -1.18 -6.02 4.82
CA GLN A 33 -0.42 -7.00 4.05
C GLN A 33 1.05 -6.62 3.97
N VAL A 34 1.38 -5.34 3.75
CA VAL A 34 2.76 -4.87 3.76
C VAL A 34 3.36 -5.03 5.16
N SER A 35 2.64 -4.69 6.23
CA SER A 35 3.09 -4.96 7.60
C SER A 35 3.38 -6.44 7.84
N HIS A 36 2.52 -7.34 7.36
CA HIS A 36 2.77 -8.77 7.44
C HIS A 36 4.02 -9.16 6.65
N ALA A 37 4.21 -8.65 5.42
CA ALA A 37 5.41 -8.91 4.64
C ALA A 37 6.69 -8.43 5.34
N LEU A 38 6.66 -7.26 5.99
CA LEU A 38 7.80 -6.74 6.76
C LEU A 38 8.10 -7.61 7.98
N ASN A 39 7.08 -7.94 8.78
CA ASN A 39 7.26 -8.74 9.99
C ASN A 39 7.90 -10.11 9.73
N PHE A 40 7.46 -10.79 8.66
CA PHE A 40 7.94 -12.12 8.31
C PHE A 40 9.05 -12.11 7.24
N GLY A 41 9.37 -10.95 6.67
CA GLY A 41 10.41 -10.76 5.66
C GLY A 41 11.75 -10.29 6.24
N GLY A 42 11.93 -10.37 7.55
CA GLY A 42 13.20 -10.02 8.22
C GLY A 42 13.25 -8.60 8.80
N MET A 43 12.14 -7.85 8.80
CA MET A 43 12.06 -6.54 9.48
C MET A 43 10.84 -6.47 10.44
N PRO A 44 10.91 -7.11 11.61
CA PRO A 44 9.85 -7.05 12.61
C PRO A 44 9.56 -5.61 13.07
N ILE A 45 8.35 -5.12 12.82
CA ILE A 45 7.94 -3.74 13.11
C ILE A 45 8.00 -3.44 14.61
N ASN A 46 7.70 -4.43 15.46
CA ASN A 46 7.78 -4.31 16.92
C ASN A 46 9.21 -4.10 17.47
N THR A 47 10.24 -4.19 16.62
CA THR A 47 11.63 -3.82 16.97
C THR A 47 12.01 -2.40 16.54
N LYS A 48 11.12 -1.72 15.80
CA LYS A 48 11.37 -0.42 15.18
C LYS A 48 10.54 0.70 15.78
N ILE A 49 9.36 0.37 16.28
CA ILE A 49 8.39 1.33 16.81
C ILE A 49 7.73 0.81 18.08
N GLU A 50 7.18 1.72 18.86
CA GLU A 50 6.36 1.39 20.02
C GLU A 50 4.89 1.13 19.63
N ASN A 51 4.16 0.47 20.52
CA ASN A 51 2.73 0.22 20.32
C ASN A 51 1.95 1.54 20.12
N ARG A 52 0.99 1.55 19.18
CA ARG A 52 0.17 2.71 18.76
C ARG A 52 0.92 3.78 17.95
N GLU A 53 2.25 3.74 17.87
CA GLU A 53 2.99 4.56 16.91
C GLU A 53 2.57 4.17 15.48
N TYR A 54 2.45 5.15 14.58
CA TYR A 54 1.88 4.95 13.23
C TYR A 54 0.50 4.25 13.24
N SER A 55 -0.29 4.44 14.30
CA SER A 55 -1.57 3.76 14.52
C SER A 55 -1.45 2.23 14.47
N SER A 56 -0.29 1.70 14.87
CA SER A 56 -0.05 0.27 14.89
C SER A 56 -0.90 -0.46 15.92
N LEU A 57 -1.22 -1.71 15.61
CA LEU A 57 -2.00 -2.61 16.46
C LEU A 57 -1.26 -3.93 16.65
N LYS A 58 -1.47 -4.55 17.80
CA LYS A 58 -0.85 -5.83 18.15
C LYS A 58 -1.63 -7.00 17.54
N GLY A 59 -0.90 -7.91 16.89
CA GLY A 59 -1.42 -9.25 16.55
C GLY A 59 -1.55 -10.15 17.78
N SER A 60 -1.88 -11.42 17.55
CA SER A 60 -1.88 -12.42 18.62
C SER A 60 -0.47 -12.71 19.13
N GLU A 61 -0.36 -13.15 20.38
CA GLU A 61 0.91 -13.54 21.04
C GLU A 61 1.34 -14.99 20.74
N ALA A 62 0.85 -15.57 19.64
CA ALA A 62 1.10 -16.98 19.31
C ALA A 62 2.61 -17.33 19.18
N GLU A 63 3.49 -16.33 19.02
CA GLU A 63 4.94 -16.49 18.84
C GLU A 63 5.79 -15.85 19.96
N LYS A 64 5.29 -15.79 21.20
CA LYS A 64 6.01 -15.27 22.41
C LYS A 64 6.42 -13.78 22.35
N GLN A 65 6.22 -13.10 21.23
CA GLN A 65 6.15 -11.65 21.09
C GLN A 65 5.07 -11.33 20.06
N ALA A 66 4.12 -10.45 20.40
CA ALA A 66 3.14 -9.98 19.43
C ALA A 66 3.80 -9.01 18.43
N HIS A 67 3.74 -9.33 17.14
CA HIS A 67 4.08 -8.39 16.08
C HIS A 67 3.15 -7.17 16.08
N LEU A 68 3.69 -6.02 15.68
CA LEU A 68 2.93 -4.81 15.41
C LEU A 68 2.58 -4.72 13.93
N TYR A 69 1.38 -4.21 13.63
CA TYR A 69 0.88 -4.04 12.28
C TYR A 69 0.37 -2.62 12.10
N ILE A 70 0.90 -1.92 11.10
CA ILE A 70 0.42 -0.62 10.65
C ILE A 70 -0.71 -0.85 9.66
N VAL A 71 -1.88 -0.30 9.94
CA VAL A 71 -3.11 -0.59 9.17
C VAL A 71 -3.51 0.53 8.20
N GLY A 72 -2.87 1.70 8.30
CA GLY A 72 -3.11 2.84 7.43
C GLY A 72 -1.99 3.05 6.41
N VAL A 73 -2.35 3.39 5.18
CA VAL A 73 -1.39 3.56 4.07
C VAL A 73 -0.48 4.75 4.29
N ILE A 74 -1.04 5.89 4.72
CA ILE A 74 -0.28 7.11 4.99
C ILE A 74 0.72 6.85 6.13
N GLN A 75 0.27 6.17 7.18
CA GLN A 75 1.12 5.77 8.30
C GLN A 75 2.23 4.81 7.85
N MET A 76 1.94 3.87 6.94
CA MET A 76 2.95 2.99 6.36
C MET A 76 4.00 3.78 5.57
N ARG A 77 3.57 4.72 4.71
CA ARG A 77 4.49 5.62 4.00
C ARG A 77 5.40 6.38 4.96
N ASP A 78 4.84 6.97 6.01
CA ASP A 78 5.60 7.76 6.98
C ASP A 78 6.60 6.89 7.76
N PHE A 79 6.19 5.67 8.11
CA PHE A 79 7.08 4.66 8.71
C PHE A 79 8.24 4.29 7.77
N LEU A 80 7.96 4.01 6.49
CA LEU A 80 9.00 3.68 5.50
C LEU A 80 9.97 4.84 5.28
N LEU A 81 9.46 6.08 5.17
CA LEU A 81 10.29 7.29 5.10
C LEU A 81 11.20 7.44 6.32
N LYS A 82 10.70 7.12 7.52
CA LYS A 82 11.49 7.17 8.74
C LYS A 82 12.55 6.07 8.81
N GLN A 83 12.18 4.85 8.39
CA GLN A 83 12.99 3.66 8.59
C GLN A 83 14.05 3.43 7.49
N TRP A 84 13.69 3.70 6.24
CA TRP A 84 14.59 3.55 5.08
C TRP A 84 15.09 4.89 4.53
N GLY A 85 14.56 6.01 5.00
CA GLY A 85 14.97 7.33 4.53
C GLY A 85 14.44 7.62 3.12
N LYS A 86 15.30 8.22 2.29
CA LYS A 86 14.93 8.71 0.96
C LYS A 86 14.54 7.52 0.05
N PRO A 87 13.34 7.53 -0.57
CA PRO A 87 12.96 6.53 -1.56
C PRO A 87 13.84 6.61 -2.82
N ASN A 88 14.04 5.46 -3.48
CA ASN A 88 14.71 5.35 -4.76
C ASN A 88 13.99 6.16 -5.84
N ILE A 89 12.65 6.06 -5.89
CA ILE A 89 11.81 6.93 -6.71
C ILE A 89 10.82 7.69 -5.82
N ARG A 90 10.78 9.02 -5.99
CA ARG A 90 9.73 9.88 -5.45
C ARG A 90 9.19 10.77 -6.56
N LYS A 91 7.89 10.68 -6.85
CA LYS A 91 7.20 11.53 -7.83
C LYS A 91 6.03 12.26 -7.19
N SER A 92 5.79 13.47 -7.65
CA SER A 92 4.61 14.27 -7.34
C SER A 92 4.07 14.83 -8.64
N PHE A 93 2.75 14.76 -8.81
CA PHE A 93 2.01 15.17 -10.01
C PHE A 93 0.80 16.03 -9.62
N TYR A 94 0.85 16.72 -8.48
CA TYR A 94 -0.26 17.55 -8.00
C TYR A 94 -0.47 18.81 -8.86
N GLU A 95 0.58 19.27 -9.52
CA GLU A 95 0.56 20.39 -10.47
C GLU A 95 -0.13 20.06 -11.79
N ILE A 96 -0.30 18.78 -12.12
CA ILE A 96 -0.87 18.33 -13.40
C ILE A 96 -2.40 18.37 -13.37
N SER A 97 -3.03 19.40 -13.94
CA SER A 97 -4.50 19.48 -13.95
C SER A 97 -5.17 18.61 -15.02
N SER A 98 -4.48 18.36 -16.14
CA SER A 98 -5.01 17.59 -17.27
C SER A 98 -4.99 16.08 -17.00
N TYR A 99 -6.14 15.43 -17.14
CA TYR A 99 -6.26 13.96 -17.05
C TYR A 99 -5.33 13.25 -18.04
N LYS A 100 -5.29 13.69 -19.30
CA LYS A 100 -4.45 13.06 -20.34
C LYS A 100 -2.96 13.15 -19.99
N ALA A 101 -2.52 14.31 -19.51
CA ALA A 101 -1.13 14.48 -19.08
C ALA A 101 -0.84 13.60 -17.85
N LEU A 102 -1.75 13.53 -16.88
CA LEU A 102 -1.57 12.69 -15.69
C LEU A 102 -1.44 11.21 -16.07
N LEU A 103 -2.24 10.73 -17.03
CA LEU A 103 -2.15 9.38 -17.57
C LEU A 103 -0.79 9.11 -18.23
N GLU A 104 -0.32 10.01 -19.10
CA GLU A 104 0.98 9.89 -19.78
C GLU A 104 2.15 9.83 -18.76
N HIS A 105 2.09 10.63 -17.70
CA HIS A 105 3.08 10.61 -16.62
C HIS A 105 3.03 9.31 -15.81
N ASN A 106 1.84 8.76 -15.56
CA ASN A 106 1.69 7.46 -14.87
C ASN A 106 2.22 6.30 -15.71
N GLN A 107 1.95 6.30 -17.03
CA GLN A 107 2.51 5.32 -17.96
C GLN A 107 4.04 5.40 -18.01
N SER A 108 4.59 6.62 -18.04
CA SER A 108 6.04 6.83 -18.00
C SER A 108 6.67 6.33 -16.69
N LEU A 109 6.00 6.57 -15.56
CA LEU A 109 6.43 6.05 -14.25
C LEU A 109 6.38 4.51 -14.19
N LEU A 110 5.35 3.89 -14.76
CA LEU A 110 5.28 2.43 -14.83
C LEU A 110 6.43 1.85 -15.66
N ILE A 111 6.76 2.47 -16.79
CA ILE A 111 7.93 2.09 -17.60
C ILE A 111 9.22 2.25 -16.79
N GLU A 112 9.39 3.38 -16.10
CA GLU A 112 10.55 3.63 -15.22
C GLU A 112 10.71 2.50 -14.18
N LEU A 113 9.63 2.10 -13.51
CA LEU A 113 9.64 0.99 -12.54
C LEU A 113 10.04 -0.35 -13.16
N ILE A 114 9.50 -0.69 -14.33
CA ILE A 114 9.84 -1.92 -15.05
C ILE A 114 11.32 -1.92 -15.45
N THR A 115 11.85 -0.77 -15.87
CA THR A 115 13.25 -0.65 -16.29
C THR A 115 14.26 -0.70 -15.15
N LEU A 116 13.83 -0.51 -13.89
CA LEU A 116 14.73 -0.67 -12.74
C LEU A 116 15.17 -2.12 -12.51
N ASP A 117 14.41 -3.10 -13.01
CA ASP A 117 14.69 -4.54 -12.85
C ASP A 117 14.96 -4.94 -11.39
N THR A 118 14.16 -4.40 -10.48
CA THR A 118 14.31 -4.56 -9.03
C THR A 118 12.98 -4.89 -8.35
N LYS A 119 13.05 -5.38 -7.12
CA LYS A 119 11.88 -5.59 -6.26
C LYS A 119 11.79 -4.45 -5.27
N GLY A 120 10.60 -4.22 -4.73
CA GLY A 120 10.47 -3.11 -3.79
C GLY A 120 9.13 -3.00 -3.10
N ILE A 121 8.99 -1.90 -2.37
CA ILE A 121 7.74 -1.49 -1.71
C ILE A 121 7.32 -0.17 -2.34
N ALA A 122 6.05 -0.09 -2.73
CA ALA A 122 5.44 1.12 -3.26
C ALA A 122 4.37 1.67 -2.30
N THR A 123 4.30 2.99 -2.19
CA THR A 123 3.14 3.71 -1.64
C THR A 123 2.65 4.73 -2.65
N ILE A 124 1.34 4.81 -2.82
CA ILE A 124 0.69 5.51 -3.92
C ILE A 124 -0.46 6.32 -3.35
N GLY A 125 -0.42 7.64 -3.52
CA GLY A 125 -1.54 8.53 -3.30
C GLY A 125 -2.04 9.03 -4.65
N GLY A 126 -3.34 9.01 -4.90
CA GLY A 126 -3.84 9.29 -6.24
C GLY A 126 -5.32 9.59 -6.35
N GLN A 127 -5.79 9.58 -7.59
CA GLN A 127 -7.18 9.85 -7.96
C GLN A 127 -7.72 8.77 -8.89
N GLY A 128 -8.98 8.41 -8.67
CA GLY A 128 -9.78 7.60 -9.59
C GLY A 128 -10.57 8.49 -10.56
N PHE A 129 -10.70 8.05 -11.80
CA PHE A 129 -11.38 8.76 -12.88
C PHE A 129 -12.41 7.86 -13.57
N ILE A 130 -13.54 8.43 -13.97
CA ILE A 130 -14.53 7.77 -14.85
C ILE A 130 -14.66 8.63 -16.10
N ASN A 131 -14.37 8.06 -17.27
CA ASN A 131 -14.36 8.79 -18.55
C ASN A 131 -13.53 10.08 -18.49
N GLY A 132 -12.36 10.03 -17.83
CA GLY A 132 -11.45 11.16 -17.66
C GLY A 132 -11.88 12.23 -16.64
N GLN A 133 -13.02 12.06 -15.96
CA GLN A 133 -13.49 12.98 -14.92
C GLN A 133 -13.13 12.44 -13.53
N TYR A 134 -12.68 13.33 -12.64
CA TYR A 134 -12.37 12.99 -11.26
C TYR A 134 -13.57 12.33 -10.56
N TYR A 135 -13.32 11.22 -9.89
CA TYR A 135 -14.33 10.47 -9.15
C TYR A 135 -14.01 10.46 -7.64
N ARG A 136 -12.79 10.09 -7.25
CA ARG A 136 -12.40 9.99 -5.83
C ARG A 136 -10.89 10.04 -5.64
N ASN A 137 -10.45 10.34 -4.42
CA ASN A 137 -9.05 10.12 -4.01
C ASN A 137 -8.85 8.67 -3.55
N PHE A 138 -7.62 8.17 -3.64
CA PHE A 138 -7.24 6.88 -3.07
C PHE A 138 -5.83 6.92 -2.48
N TRP A 139 -5.57 5.94 -1.61
CA TRP A 139 -4.23 5.60 -1.12
C TRP A 139 -4.07 4.09 -1.18
N HIS A 140 -2.92 3.64 -1.66
CA HIS A 140 -2.56 2.23 -1.77
C HIS A 140 -1.10 1.99 -1.38
N THR A 141 -0.79 0.82 -0.86
CA THR A 141 0.58 0.36 -0.69
C THR A 141 0.67 -1.11 -1.04
N THR A 142 1.74 -1.49 -1.72
CA THR A 142 1.92 -2.86 -2.23
C THR A 142 3.39 -3.15 -2.43
N LEU A 143 3.69 -4.40 -2.74
CA LEU A 143 5.02 -4.82 -3.16
C LEU A 143 5.11 -4.75 -4.68
N TRP A 144 6.29 -4.42 -5.19
CA TRP A 144 6.65 -4.48 -6.60
C TRP A 144 7.56 -5.68 -6.84
N ASN A 145 7.32 -6.40 -7.92
CA ASN A 145 8.10 -7.57 -8.29
C ASN A 145 8.53 -7.49 -9.75
N LEU A 146 9.66 -6.82 -9.99
CA LEU A 146 10.35 -6.63 -11.28
C LEU A 146 9.55 -5.86 -12.33
N ASN A 147 8.35 -6.33 -12.68
CA ASN A 147 7.56 -5.80 -13.78
C ASN A 147 6.09 -5.50 -13.44
N GLU A 148 5.62 -5.87 -12.24
CA GLU A 148 4.24 -5.64 -11.84
C GLU A 148 4.09 -5.63 -10.31
N PHE A 149 3.04 -4.98 -9.81
CA PHE A 149 2.65 -5.02 -8.41
C PHE A 149 2.16 -6.42 -8.01
N VAL A 150 2.60 -6.89 -6.84
CA VAL A 150 2.31 -8.26 -6.37
C VAL A 150 0.81 -8.51 -6.19
N ASP A 151 0.03 -7.52 -5.77
CA ASP A 151 -1.42 -7.68 -5.63
C ASP A 151 -2.17 -7.68 -6.97
N VAL A 152 -1.57 -7.12 -8.02
CA VAL A 152 -2.05 -7.24 -9.40
C VAL A 152 -1.70 -8.62 -9.98
N GLN A 153 -0.45 -9.07 -9.81
CA GLN A 153 -0.01 -10.43 -10.20
C GLN A 153 -0.88 -11.52 -9.57
N ASN A 154 -1.39 -11.30 -8.36
CA ASN A 154 -2.27 -12.22 -7.65
C ASN A 154 -3.78 -12.03 -7.94
N GLU A 155 -4.12 -11.21 -8.94
CA GLU A 155 -5.50 -10.92 -9.36
C GLU A 155 -6.37 -10.41 -8.21
N LYS A 156 -5.77 -9.68 -7.26
CA LYS A 156 -6.48 -9.09 -6.11
C LYS A 156 -6.74 -7.61 -6.29
N ASN A 157 -6.09 -6.98 -7.27
CA ASN A 157 -6.18 -5.57 -7.50
C ASN A 157 -5.89 -5.20 -8.96
N ILE A 158 -6.12 -3.93 -9.28
CA ILE A 158 -5.71 -3.32 -10.54
C ILE A 158 -4.38 -2.58 -10.37
N ASN A 159 -3.70 -2.31 -11.49
CA ASN A 159 -2.51 -1.48 -11.49
C ASN A 159 -2.90 -0.03 -11.18
N HIS A 160 -2.37 0.57 -10.13
CA HIS A 160 -2.75 1.92 -9.70
C HIS A 160 -2.02 3.06 -10.44
N LEU A 161 -1.31 2.72 -11.52
CA LEU A 161 -0.64 3.64 -12.44
C LEU A 161 -1.29 3.63 -13.84
N GLY A 162 -2.62 3.46 -13.92
CA GLY A 162 -3.39 3.46 -15.18
C GLY A 162 -4.31 2.26 -15.40
N GLY A 163 -4.48 1.38 -14.41
CA GLY A 163 -5.44 0.27 -14.48
C GLY A 163 -6.87 0.72 -14.24
N ILE A 164 -7.81 0.00 -14.87
CA ILE A 164 -9.25 0.27 -14.80
C ILE A 164 -9.94 -0.87 -14.04
N ASP A 165 -10.72 -0.55 -13.01
CA ASP A 165 -11.50 -1.55 -12.26
C ASP A 165 -12.79 -1.98 -12.99
N SER A 166 -13.48 -2.98 -12.45
CA SER A 166 -14.71 -3.52 -13.04
C SER A 166 -15.87 -2.52 -13.14
N ASN A 167 -15.78 -1.37 -12.44
CA ASN A 167 -16.77 -0.31 -12.50
C ASN A 167 -16.37 0.80 -13.49
N GLY A 168 -15.28 0.61 -14.24
CA GLY A 168 -14.76 1.60 -15.19
C GLY A 168 -13.98 2.74 -14.53
N VAL A 169 -13.55 2.58 -13.27
CA VAL A 169 -12.72 3.60 -12.61
C VAL A 169 -11.25 3.35 -12.94
N GLU A 170 -10.60 4.32 -13.58
CA GLU A 170 -9.15 4.31 -13.83
C GLU A 170 -8.41 5.00 -12.69
N TYR A 171 -7.34 4.39 -12.18
CA TYR A 171 -6.59 4.91 -11.04
C TYR A 171 -5.24 5.44 -11.48
N LEU A 172 -4.97 6.70 -11.14
CA LEU A 172 -3.73 7.40 -11.47
C LEU A 172 -3.09 7.97 -10.21
N ALA A 173 -1.79 7.75 -10.03
CA ALA A 173 -1.03 8.35 -8.95
C ALA A 173 -0.92 9.86 -9.12
N ARG A 174 -0.98 10.56 -7.99
CA ARG A 174 -0.63 11.97 -7.78
C ARG A 174 0.66 12.11 -6.96
N GLU A 175 0.94 11.11 -6.14
CA GLU A 175 2.15 10.99 -5.35
C GLU A 175 2.57 9.52 -5.33
N PHE A 176 3.87 9.27 -5.52
CA PHE A 176 4.41 7.92 -5.58
C PHE A 176 5.76 7.87 -4.86
N PHE A 177 5.94 6.84 -4.04
CA PHE A 177 7.20 6.54 -3.36
C PHE A 177 7.54 5.07 -3.56
N PHE A 178 8.81 4.79 -3.85
CA PHE A 178 9.32 3.45 -4.05
C PHE A 178 10.65 3.26 -3.34
N TRP A 179 10.75 2.16 -2.59
CA TRP A 179 12.00 1.71 -1.97
C TRP A 179 12.36 0.35 -2.54
N GLU A 180 13.58 0.22 -3.01
CA GLU A 180 14.13 -1.05 -3.47
C GLU A 180 14.35 -2.01 -2.30
N LEU A 181 14.18 -3.30 -2.57
CA LEU A 181 14.48 -4.38 -1.63
C LEU A 181 15.59 -5.25 -2.25
N ASP A 182 16.66 -5.42 -1.49
CA ASP A 182 17.79 -6.32 -1.81
C ASP A 182 17.42 -7.81 -1.61
#